data_AF-A0A5R9BUF1-F1
#
_entry.id   AF-A0A5R9BUF1-F1
#
_cell.length_a   1.000
_cell.length_b   1.000
_cell.length_c   1.000
_cell.angle_alpha   90.00
_cell.angle_beta   90.00
_cell.angle_gamma   90.00
#
_symmetry.space_group_name_H-M   'P 1'
#
loop_
_entity.id
_entity.type
_entity.pdbx_description
1 polymer ?
#
loop_
_entity_poly.entity_id
_entity_poly.type
_entity_poly.pdbx_seq_one_letter_code
_entity_poly.pdbx_strand_id
1 'polypeptide(L)'
;MEISRQQMLIAKLIKLHRLMENSKQNQKLDLVVIQETTNVIDDLSDPKLNDFLIHLRINRFIRTLSNLIGFNDFYINGEARQTFEEIKQLAFEYKNSLGSAGPLM
;
A
#
# COMPACT_ATOMS: atom_id res chain seq x y z
N MET A 1 -12.51 20.59 1.89
CA MET A 1 -12.71 19.17 1.58
C MET A 1 -11.61 18.40 2.26
N GLU A 2 -11.95 17.56 3.24
CA GLU A 2 -10.97 16.58 3.76
C GLU A 2 -10.76 15.50 2.70
N ILE A 3 -9.50 15.19 2.42
CA ILE A 3 -9.14 14.09 1.52
C ILE A 3 -9.48 12.80 2.27
N SER A 4 -10.28 11.92 1.66
CA SER A 4 -10.60 10.63 2.26
C SER A 4 -9.33 9.79 2.41
N ARG A 5 -9.26 8.95 3.45
CA ARG A 5 -8.13 8.04 3.69
C ARG A 5 -7.81 7.17 2.46
N GLN A 6 -8.84 6.73 1.73
CA GLN A 6 -8.68 5.98 0.48
C GLN A 6 -7.93 6.82 -0.58
N GLN A 7 -8.31 8.09 -0.75
CA GLN A 7 -7.59 9.01 -1.65
C GLN A 7 -6.15 9.26 -1.20
N MET A 8 -5.88 9.33 0.11
CA MET A 8 -4.51 9.43 0.63
C MET A 8 -3.69 8.17 0.31
N LEU A 9 -4.28 6.98 0.48
CA LEU A 9 -3.65 5.71 0.13
C LEU A 9 -3.36 5.61 -1.36
N ILE A 10 -4.33 5.95 -2.22
CA ILE A 10 -4.15 5.99 -3.67
C ILE A 10 -3.01 6.93 -4.06
N ALA A 11 -2.98 8.14 -3.50
CA ALA A 11 -1.92 9.11 -3.79
C ALA A 11 -0.52 8.58 -3.41
N LYS A 12 -0.40 7.92 -2.25
CA LYS A 12 0.87 7.32 -1.80
C LYS A 12 1.27 6.11 -2.64
N LEU A 13 0.31 5.26 -3.06
CA LEU A 13 0.56 4.13 -3.95
C LEU A 13 1.05 4.60 -5.32
N ILE A 14 0.43 5.64 -5.89
CA ILE A 14 0.89 6.27 -7.14
C ILE A 14 2.32 6.81 -6.98
N LYS A 15 2.61 7.48 -5.86
CA LYS A 15 3.97 7.96 -5.57
C LYS A 15 4.96 6.81 -5.50
N LEU A 16 4.63 5.74 -4.78
CA LEU A 16 5.49 4.56 -4.64
C LEU A 16 5.73 3.92 -6.02
N HIS A 17 4.70 3.73 -6.83
CA HIS A 17 4.79 3.21 -8.19
C HIS A 17 5.81 3.99 -9.04
N ARG A 18 5.70 5.34 -9.06
CA ARG A 18 6.63 6.21 -9.80
C ARG A 18 8.07 6.11 -9.29
N LEU A 19 8.26 6.00 -7.98
CA LEU A 19 9.60 5.87 -7.41
C LEU A 19 10.26 4.54 -7.77
N MET A 20 9.47 3.48 -7.92
CA MET A 20 9.95 2.15 -8.30
C MET A 20 10.15 2.01 -9.81
N GLU A 21 9.29 2.59 -10.64
CA GLU A 21 9.47 2.63 -12.10
C GLU A 21 10.78 3.32 -12.50
N ASN A 22 11.21 4.32 -11.73
CA ASN A 22 12.48 5.02 -11.97
C ASN A 22 13.72 4.28 -11.43
N SER A 23 13.55 3.19 -10.66
CA SER A 23 14.64 2.38 -10.15
C SER A 23 15.06 1.36 -11.22
N LYS A 24 16.22 1.57 -11.86
CA LYS A 24 16.71 0.67 -12.93
C LYS A 24 17.34 -0.64 -12.42
N GLN A 25 17.17 -0.99 -11.14
CA GLN A 25 18.00 -1.99 -10.50
C GLN A 25 17.47 -3.42 -10.61
N ASN A 26 16.16 -3.67 -10.77
CA ASN A 26 15.66 -5.05 -10.77
C ASN A 26 14.35 -5.24 -11.58
N GLN A 27 14.46 -5.10 -12.91
CA GLN A 27 13.32 -5.06 -13.87
C GLN A 27 12.21 -6.09 -13.64
N LYS A 28 12.54 -7.33 -13.25
CA LYS A 28 11.53 -8.37 -12.98
C LYS A 28 10.78 -8.13 -11.67
N LEU A 29 11.48 -7.72 -10.62
CA LEU A 29 10.83 -7.41 -9.35
C LEU A 29 10.06 -6.10 -9.46
N ASP A 30 10.61 -5.12 -10.17
CA ASP A 30 9.95 -3.84 -10.46
C ASP A 30 8.61 -4.08 -11.17
N LEU A 31 8.55 -4.97 -12.16
CA LEU A 31 7.30 -5.36 -12.85
C LEU A 31 6.27 -5.99 -11.91
N VAL A 32 6.68 -6.89 -11.02
CA VAL A 32 5.75 -7.53 -10.05
C VAL A 32 5.20 -6.49 -9.09
N VAL A 33 6.06 -5.62 -8.57
CA VAL A 33 5.65 -4.61 -7.61
C VAL A 33 4.78 -3.53 -8.27
N ILE A 34 5.13 -3.12 -9.49
CA ILE A 34 4.32 -2.23 -10.32
C ILE A 34 2.92 -2.81 -10.52
N GLN A 35 2.83 -4.07 -10.96
CA GLN A 35 1.55 -4.72 -11.19
C GLN A 35 0.70 -4.82 -9.92
N GLU A 36 1.30 -5.22 -8.80
CA GLU A 36 0.60 -5.28 -7.51
C GLU A 36 0.14 -3.90 -7.05
N THR A 37 0.93 -2.85 -7.29
CA THR A 37 0.55 -1.48 -6.94
C THR A 37 -0.63 -0.99 -7.79
N THR A 38 -0.61 -1.27 -9.09
CA THR A 38 -1.72 -0.94 -10.00
C THR A 38 -3.00 -1.67 -9.62
N ASN A 39 -2.92 -2.97 -9.33
CA ASN A 39 -4.09 -3.76 -8.91
C ASN A 39 -4.76 -3.17 -7.66
N VAL A 40 -3.96 -2.70 -6.69
CA VAL A 40 -4.49 -2.08 -5.48
C VAL A 40 -5.11 -0.71 -5.77
N ILE A 41 -4.53 0.07 -6.69
CA ILE A 41 -5.11 1.36 -7.11
C ILE A 41 -6.46 1.14 -7.78
N ASP A 42 -6.58 0.14 -8.67
CA ASP A 42 -7.83 -0.20 -9.34
C ASP A 42 -8.89 -0.65 -8.33
N ASP A 43 -8.52 -1.53 -7.39
CA ASP A 43 -9.40 -1.97 -6.30
C ASP A 43 -9.87 -0.79 -5.43
N LEU A 44 -9.00 0.16 -5.10
CA LEU A 44 -9.32 1.34 -4.30
C LEU A 44 -10.14 2.39 -5.06
N SER A 45 -10.11 2.36 -6.39
CA SER A 45 -10.85 3.28 -7.24
C SER A 45 -12.28 2.79 -7.52
N ASP A 46 -12.60 1.53 -7.20
CA ASP A 46 -13.94 0.99 -7.36
C ASP A 46 -14.88 1.55 -6.27
N PRO A 47 -15.88 2.37 -6.62
CA PRO A 47 -16.83 2.95 -5.67
C PRO A 47 -17.72 1.91 -4.99
N LYS A 48 -17.73 0.65 -5.44
CA LYS A 48 -18.50 -0.45 -4.85
C LYS A 48 -17.69 -1.30 -3.87
N LEU A 49 -16.39 -1.07 -3.75
CA LEU A 49 -15.57 -1.85 -2.80
C LEU A 49 -15.91 -1.43 -1.37
N ASN A 50 -16.28 -2.41 -0.54
CA ASN A 50 -16.50 -2.15 0.87
C ASN A 50 -15.15 -1.96 1.60
N ASP A 51 -15.19 -1.27 2.75
CA ASP A 51 -13.98 -0.99 3.53
C ASP A 51 -13.23 -2.26 3.94
N PHE A 52 -13.93 -3.35 4.23
CA PHE A 52 -13.29 -4.62 4.59
C PHE A 52 -12.40 -5.19 3.45
N LEU A 53 -12.88 -5.16 2.21
CA LEU A 53 -12.14 -5.61 1.04
C LEU A 53 -10.93 -4.70 0.78
N ILE A 54 -11.10 -3.39 0.94
CA ILE A 54 -10.01 -2.41 0.86
C ILE A 54 -8.91 -2.75 1.86
N HIS A 55 -9.30 -3.06 3.10
CA HIS A 55 -8.39 -3.50 4.14
C HIS A 55 -7.64 -4.78 3.80
N LEU A 56 -8.36 -5.77 3.27
CA LEU A 56 -7.77 -7.04 2.87
C LEU A 56 -6.74 -6.85 1.75
N ARG A 57 -7.06 -6.02 0.74
CA ARG A 57 -6.20 -5.74 -0.41
C ARG A 57 -4.92 -5.01 0.00
N ILE A 58 -5.05 -3.95 0.80
CA ILE A 58 -3.88 -3.19 1.30
C ILE A 58 -2.98 -4.09 2.16
N ASN A 59 -3.56 -4.91 3.04
CA ASN A 59 -2.77 -5.82 3.87
C ASN A 59 -2.05 -6.89 3.06
N ARG A 60 -2.70 -7.43 2.01
CA ARG A 60 -2.07 -8.37 1.08
C ARG A 60 -0.90 -7.71 0.35
N PHE A 61 -1.10 -6.49 -0.15
CA PHE A 61 -0.06 -5.69 -0.79
C PHE A 61 1.15 -5.44 0.12
N ILE A 62 0.91 -4.97 1.34
CA ILE A 62 1.98 -4.73 2.33
C ILE A 62 2.79 -6.01 2.59
N ARG A 63 2.11 -7.15 2.69
CA ARG A 63 2.77 -8.45 2.92
C ARG A 63 3.61 -8.87 1.71
N THR A 64 3.07 -8.74 0.50
CA THR A 64 3.80 -9.03 -0.74
C THR A 64 5.06 -8.18 -0.85
N LEU A 65 4.94 -6.85 -0.67
CA LEU A 65 6.08 -5.93 -0.74
C LEU A 65 7.11 -6.19 0.37
N SER A 66 6.66 -6.43 1.60
CA SER A 66 7.58 -6.72 2.72
C SER A 66 8.38 -8.00 2.46
N ASN A 67 7.75 -9.02 1.88
CA ASN A 67 8.44 -10.25 1.50
C ASN A 67 9.45 -9.99 0.37
N LEU A 68 9.07 -9.19 -0.64
CA LEU A 68 9.96 -8.86 -1.76
C LEU A 68 11.19 -8.04 -1.30
N ILE A 69 10.99 -7.09 -0.38
CA ILE A 69 12.07 -6.30 0.23
C ILE A 69 12.97 -7.19 1.12
N GLY A 70 12.37 -8.09 1.91
CA GLY A 70 13.10 -8.90 2.89
C GLY A 70 13.83 -10.13 2.33
N PHE A 71 13.37 -10.72 1.22
CA PHE A 71 13.96 -11.95 0.66
C PHE A 71 14.91 -11.76 -0.53
N ASN A 72 14.80 -10.68 -1.30
CA ASN A 72 15.46 -10.57 -2.61
C ASN A 72 16.54 -9.49 -2.72
N ASP A 73 17.08 -8.97 -1.59
CA ASP A 73 17.94 -7.77 -1.59
C ASP A 73 17.35 -6.65 -2.46
N PHE A 74 16.01 -6.54 -2.47
CA PHE A 74 15.33 -5.56 -3.31
C PHE A 74 15.58 -4.18 -2.74
N TYR A 75 16.55 -3.50 -3.35
CA TYR A 75 16.96 -2.18 -2.95
C TYR A 75 15.90 -1.16 -3.39
N ILE A 76 15.10 -0.72 -2.42
CA ILE A 76 14.28 0.46 -2.56
C ILE A 76 15.09 1.67 -2.08
N ASN A 77 15.05 2.75 -2.86
CA ASN A 77 15.68 4.01 -2.44
C ASN A 77 15.00 4.55 -1.16
N GLY A 78 15.69 5.46 -0.45
CA GLY A 78 15.20 5.98 0.83
C GLY A 78 13.80 6.60 0.77
N GLU A 79 13.46 7.26 -0.34
CA GLU A 79 12.16 7.90 -0.54
C GLU A 79 11.03 6.87 -0.78
N ALA A 80 11.30 5.81 -1.54
CA ALA A 80 10.37 4.71 -1.76
C ALA A 80 10.13 3.95 -0.46
N ARG A 81 11.18 3.73 0.34
CA ARG A 81 11.06 3.12 1.67
C ARG A 81 10.20 3.95 2.59
N GLN A 82 10.44 5.26 2.68
CA GLN A 82 9.63 6.16 3.49
C GLN A 82 8.16 6.14 3.04
N THR A 83 7.91 6.22 1.73
CA THR A 83 6.55 6.16 1.17
C THR A 83 5.85 4.83 1.53
N PHE A 84 6.58 3.72 1.52
CA PHE A 84 6.05 2.42 1.92
C PHE A 84 5.72 2.35 3.43
N GLU A 85 6.55 2.92 4.30
CA GLU A 85 6.24 3.03 5.74
C GLU A 85 4.98 3.86 5.99
N GLU A 86 4.79 4.97 5.27
CA GLU A 86 3.58 5.80 5.36
C GLU A 86 2.32 5.04 4.92
N ILE A 87 2.41 4.22 3.86
CA ILE A 87 1.31 3.35 3.42
C ILE A 87 0.96 2.33 4.51
N LYS A 88 1.98 1.72 5.13
CA LYS A 88 1.77 0.79 6.27
C LYS A 88 1.06 1.50 7.41
N GLN A 89 1.53 2.67 7.80
CA GLN A 89 0.93 3.43 8.90
C GLN A 89 -0.54 3.77 8.62
N LEU A 90 -0.86 4.29 7.43
CA LEU A 90 -2.24 4.58 7.02
C LEU A 90 -3.13 3.32 6.98
N ALA A 91 -2.56 2.16 6.67
CA ALA A 91 -3.26 0.88 6.73
C ALA A 91 -3.56 0.43 8.18
N PHE A 92 -2.61 0.63 9.09
CA PHE A 92 -2.68 0.20 10.49
C PHE A 92 -3.52 1.12 11.38
N GLU A 93 -3.49 2.45 11.16
CA GLU A 93 -4.28 3.41 11.96
C GLU A 93 -5.78 3.06 11.94
N TYR A 94 -6.29 2.50 10.84
CA TYR A 94 -7.66 2.00 10.79
C TYR A 94 -7.89 0.75 11.63
N LYS A 95 -6.93 -0.19 11.69
CA LYS A 95 -7.05 -1.39 12.54
C LYS A 95 -7.23 -0.97 14.01
N ASN A 96 -6.56 0.09 14.44
CA ASN A 96 -6.73 0.64 15.79
C ASN A 96 -8.06 1.39 15.94
N SER A 97 -8.55 2.08 14.91
CA SER A 97 -9.90 2.71 14.94
C SER A 97 -11.06 1.70 14.98
N LEU A 98 -10.91 0.53 14.34
CA LEU A 98 -11.84 -0.58 14.45
C LEU A 98 -11.67 -1.36 15.76
N GLY A 99 -10.45 -1.38 16.33
CA GLY A 99 -10.13 -2.03 17.60
C GLY A 99 -10.52 -1.21 18.84
N SER A 100 -10.72 0.11 18.70
CA SER A 100 -11.27 0.95 19.76
C SER A 100 -12.80 0.90 19.83
N ALA A 101 -13.47 0.19 18.91
CA ALA A 101 -14.79 -0.37 19.16
C ALA A 101 -14.64 -1.65 20.01
N GLY A 102 -14.15 -1.49 21.23
CA GLY A 102 -14.23 -2.53 22.26
C GLY A 102 -15.70 -2.89 22.53
N PRO A 103 -15.98 -4.09 23.09
CA PRO A 103 -17.32 -4.64 23.12
C PRO A 103 -18.26 -3.71 23.88
N LEU A 104 -19.50 -3.61 23.40
CA LEU A 104 -20.62 -3.13 24.21
C LEU A 104 -20.59 -3.91 25.55
N MET A 105 -20.12 -3.24 26.60
CA MET A 105 -20.49 -3.51 27.98
C MET A 105 -21.42 -2.39 28.42
#